data_AF-A0A326G849-F1
#
_entry.id   AF-A0A326G849-F1
#
_cell.length_a   1.000
_cell.length_b   1.000
_cell.length_c   1.000
_cell.angle_alpha   90.00
_cell.angle_beta   90.00
_cell.angle_gamma   90.00
#
_symmetry.space_group_name_H-M   'P 1'
#
loop_
_entity.id
_entity.type
_entity.pdbx_description
1 polymer ?
#
loop_
_entity_poly.entity_id
_entity_poly.type
_entity_poly.pdbx_seq_one_letter_code
_entity_poly.pdbx_strand_id
1 'polypeptide(L)' 'MTSITGATTGGSPLAFNRSPRAELKPWVVRIGVTSVEVPEGHAISCGTFSEHPAIRHIYGAKWSAETADGHFEYDPGERG' A
#
# COMPACT_ATOMS: atom_id res chain seq x y z
N MET A 1 1.39 16.54 2.39
CA MET A 1 1.15 15.12 2.10
C MET A 1 -0.35 14.95 1.95
N THR A 2 -0.83 14.84 0.72
CA THR A 2 -2.27 14.76 0.43
C THR A 2 -2.52 13.39 -0.18
N SER A 3 -2.98 12.45 0.63
CA SER A 3 -3.49 11.19 0.11
C SER A 3 -4.78 11.47 -0.66
N ILE A 4 -4.85 11.12 -1.95
CA ILE A 4 -6.04 11.32 -2.79
C ILE A 4 -7.25 10.56 -2.24
N THR A 5 -7.00 9.47 -1.52
CA THR A 5 -8.01 8.65 -0.82
C THR A 5 -8.28 9.11 0.61
N GLY A 6 -7.64 10.18 1.08
CA GLY A 6 -7.69 10.68 2.46
C GLY A 6 -6.65 10.04 3.38
N ALA A 7 -6.50 10.55 4.59
CA ALA A 7 -5.56 10.02 5.59
C ALA A 7 -6.28 9.76 6.92
N THR A 8 -5.77 8.81 7.70
CA THR A 8 -6.18 8.64 9.10
C THR A 8 -5.79 9.88 9.91
N THR A 9 -6.35 10.04 11.11
CA THR A 9 -5.95 11.12 12.04
C THR A 9 -4.44 11.12 12.33
N GLY A 10 -3.77 9.97 12.24
CA GLY A 10 -2.33 9.82 12.38
C GLY A 10 -1.52 10.00 11.08
N GLY A 11 -2.14 10.44 9.99
CA GLY A 11 -1.47 10.73 8.72
C GLY A 11 -1.25 9.51 7.80
N SER A 12 -1.70 8.32 8.17
CA SER A 12 -1.56 7.14 7.31
C SER A 12 -2.51 7.24 6.11
N PRO A 13 -2.06 6.98 4.88
CA PRO A 13 -2.93 7.07 3.72
C PRO A 13 -4.02 6.00 3.76
N LEU A 14 -5.27 6.41 3.52
CA LEU A 14 -6.41 5.49 3.39
C LEU A 14 -6.26 4.69 2.10
N ALA A 15 -6.63 3.41 2.13
CA ALA A 15 -6.66 2.57 0.93
C ALA A 15 -8.10 2.41 0.44
N PHE A 16 -8.31 2.47 -0.88
CA PHE A 16 -9.55 1.99 -1.47
C PHE A 16 -9.55 0.47 -1.42
N ASN A 17 -10.44 -0.12 -0.62
CA ASN A 17 -10.50 -1.56 -0.41
C ASN A 17 -11.73 -2.15 -1.11
N ARG A 18 -11.53 -3.29 -1.75
CA ARG A 18 -12.62 -4.08 -2.33
C ARG A 18 -12.50 -5.55 -1.97
N SER A 19 -13.64 -6.21 -1.88
CA SER A 19 -13.68 -7.67 -1.83
C SER A 19 -13.17 -8.23 -3.17
N PRO A 20 -12.36 -9.30 -3.12
CA PRO A 20 -11.96 -10.01 -4.33
C PRO A 20 -13.16 -10.76 -4.93
N ARG A 21 -13.05 -11.13 -6.21
CA ARG A 21 -14.05 -12.00 -6.83
C ARG A 21 -14.07 -13.39 -6.16
N ALA A 22 -15.16 -14.12 -6.32
CA ALA A 22 -15.37 -15.40 -5.66
C ALA A 22 -14.29 -16.44 -6.01
N GLU A 23 -13.76 -16.39 -7.22
CA GLU A 23 -12.74 -17.30 -7.75
C GLU A 23 -11.37 -17.15 -7.05
N LEU A 24 -11.12 -16.02 -6.39
CA LEU A 24 -9.89 -15.78 -5.62
C LEU A 24 -10.02 -16.23 -4.15
N LYS A 25 -11.19 -16.72 -3.73
CA LYS A 25 -11.37 -17.29 -2.41
C LYS A 25 -10.83 -18.73 -2.38
N PRO A 26 -10.23 -19.18 -1.26
CA PRO A 26 -10.03 -18.46 0.00
C PRO A 26 -8.72 -17.66 0.07
N TRP A 27 -7.93 -17.65 -1.02
CA TRP A 27 -6.54 -17.21 -1.02
C TRP A 27 -6.32 -15.73 -0.80
N VAL A 28 -7.24 -14.89 -1.26
CA VAL A 28 -7.17 -13.44 -1.08
C VAL A 28 -8.45 -12.99 -0.39
N VAL A 29 -8.30 -12.22 0.68
CA VAL A 29 -9.44 -11.67 1.45
C VAL A 29 -9.67 -10.20 1.10
N ARG A 30 -8.61 -9.48 0.72
CA ARG A 30 -8.68 -8.04 0.46
C ARG A 30 -7.74 -7.62 -0.65
N ILE A 31 -8.22 -6.72 -1.51
CA ILE A 31 -7.39 -5.97 -2.46
C ILE A 31 -7.51 -4.50 -2.10
N GLY A 32 -6.40 -3.89 -1.72
CA GLY A 32 -6.30 -2.48 -1.34
C GLY A 32 -5.43 -1.71 -2.32
N VAL A 33 -5.87 -0.52 -2.70
CA VAL A 33 -5.10 0.41 -3.53
C VAL A 33 -4.88 1.71 -2.78
N THR A 34 -3.63 2.17 -2.77
CA THR A 34 -3.24 3.44 -2.17
C THR A 34 -2.44 4.23 -3.20
N SER A 35 -2.86 5.47 -3.46
CA SER A 35 -2.06 6.43 -4.23
C SER A 35 -1.38 7.38 -3.26
N VAL A 36 -0.05 7.52 -3.36
CA VAL A 36 0.75 8.28 -2.41
C VAL A 36 1.57 9.32 -3.15
N GLU A 37 1.42 10.58 -2.74
CA GLU A 37 2.34 11.66 -3.09
C GLU A 37 3.17 12.04 -1.86
N VAL A 38 4.48 11.79 -1.94
CA VAL A 38 5.44 12.15 -0.88
C VAL A 38 6.34 13.27 -1.41
N PRO A 39 6.38 14.44 -0.76
CA PRO A 39 7.31 15.50 -1.13
C PRO A 39 8.76 15.03 -1.05
N GLU A 40 9.65 15.65 -1.82
CA GLU A 40 11.08 15.34 -1.78
C GLU A 40 11.65 15.44 -0.35
N GLY A 41 12.53 14.51 0.01
CA GLY A 41 13.13 14.42 1.34
C GLY A 41 12.22 13.90 2.45
N HIS A 42 10.96 13.56 2.16
CA HIS A 42 10.04 12.97 3.14
C HIS A 42 9.87 11.47 2.89
N ALA A 43 9.55 10.72 3.95
CA ALA A 43 9.24 9.30 3.87
C ALA A 43 8.09 8.95 4.82
N ILE A 44 7.27 7.99 4.42
CA ILE A 44 6.27 7.37 5.30
C ILE A 44 6.88 6.07 5.80
N SER A 45 7.14 5.99 7.10
CA SER A 45 7.61 4.77 7.75
C SER A 45 6.49 4.21 8.61
N CYS A 46 5.84 3.14 8.15
CA CYS A 46 4.81 2.45 8.93
C CYS A 46 4.87 0.93 8.70
N GLY A 47 4.44 0.19 9.73
CA GLY A 47 4.27 -1.26 9.64
C GLY A 47 2.86 -1.63 9.18
N THR A 48 2.76 -2.72 8.44
CA THR A 48 1.48 -3.36 8.14
C THR A 48 1.43 -4.71 8.86
N PHE A 49 0.40 -4.91 9.67
CA PHE A 49 0.05 -6.22 10.20
C PHE A 49 -1.33 -6.59 9.68
N SER A 50 -1.48 -7.82 9.18
CA SER A 50 -2.77 -8.32 8.72
C SER A 50 -2.93 -9.77 9.13
N GLU A 51 -4.07 -10.06 9.75
CA GLU A 51 -4.44 -11.42 10.17
C GLU A 51 -4.88 -12.31 8.99
N HIS A 52 -5.08 -11.72 7.80
CA HIS A 52 -5.58 -12.38 6.60
C HIS A 52 -4.69 -12.08 5.38
N PRO A 53 -4.62 -12.99 4.38
CA PRO A 53 -3.94 -12.71 3.12
C PRO A 53 -4.59 -11.53 2.36
N ALA A 54 -3.77 -10.53 2.01
CA ALA A 54 -4.22 -9.33 1.31
C ALA A 54 -3.22 -8.93 0.22
N ILE A 55 -3.75 -8.39 -0.88
CA ILE A 55 -2.97 -7.76 -1.94
C ILE A 55 -3.05 -6.25 -1.76
N ARG A 56 -1.91 -5.57 -1.85
CA ARG A 56 -1.81 -4.12 -1.71
C ARG A 56 -1.04 -3.54 -2.89
N HIS A 57 -1.60 -2.53 -3.53
CA HIS A 57 -0.95 -1.77 -4.59
C HIS A 57 -0.69 -0.35 -4.11
N ILE A 58 0.57 0.08 -4.20
CA ILE A 58 1.01 1.45 -3.89
C ILE A 58 1.42 2.10 -5.20
N TYR A 59 0.83 3.24 -5.53
CA TYR A 59 1.07 4.00 -6.75
C TYR A 59 1.77 5.33 -6.45
N GLY A 60 2.57 5.80 -7.41
CA GLY A 60 3.05 7.18 -7.47
C GLY A 60 4.27 7.53 -6.61
N ALA A 61 4.79 6.59 -5.83
CA ALA A 61 5.98 6.82 -5.00
C ALA A 61 6.89 5.58 -4.98
N LYS A 62 8.20 5.82 -4.89
CA LYS A 62 9.17 4.80 -4.51
C LYS A 62 8.84 4.33 -3.10
N TRP A 63 8.84 3.02 -2.88
CA TRP A 63 8.60 2.45 -1.55
C TRP A 63 9.54 1.28 -1.28
N SER A 64 9.69 0.96 0.00
CA SER A 64 10.43 -0.20 0.45
C SER A 64 9.64 -1.00 1.47
N ALA A 65 9.99 -2.27 1.62
CA ALA A 65 9.45 -3.11 2.67
C ALA A 65 10.53 -4.00 3.29
N GLU A 66 10.50 -4.04 4.62
CA GLU A 66 11.17 -5.04 5.42
C GLU A 66 10.28 -6.27 5.50
N THR A 67 10.80 -7.40 5.02
CA THR A 67 10.10 -8.69 5.01
C THR A 67 10.95 -9.76 5.70
N ALA A 68 10.40 -10.96 5.89
CA ALA A 68 11.17 -12.09 6.42
C ALA A 68 12.37 -12.46 5.52
N ASP A 69 12.30 -12.16 4.22
CA ASP A 69 13.34 -12.44 3.24
C ASP A 69 14.33 -11.25 3.08
N GLY A 70 14.15 -10.19 3.86
CA GLY A 70 14.99 -8.99 3.86
C GLY A 70 14.28 -7.74 3.32
N HIS A 71 15.09 -6.70 3.06
CA HIS A 71 14.65 -5.41 2.55
C HIS A 71 14.50 -5.44 1.02
N PHE A 72 13.36 -4.94 0.54
CA PHE A 72 13.06 -4.77 -0.87
C PHE A 72 12.77 -3.31 -1.19
N GLU A 73 13.26 -2.84 -2.34
CA GLU A 73 12.95 -1.52 -2.90
C GLU A 73 12.16 -1.67 -4.20
N TYR A 74 11.20 -0.77 -4.38
CA TYR A 74 10.32 -0.76 -5.55
C TYR A 74 10.21 0.66 -6.08
N ASP A 75 10.61 0.83 -7.33
CA ASP A 75 10.38 2.05 -8.08
C ASP A 75 8.99 2.02 -8.75
N PRO A 76 8.28 3.16 -8.81
CA PRO A 76 7.02 3.25 -9.53
C PRO A 76 7.25 2.97 -11.03
N GLY A 77 6.23 2.42 -11.69
CA GLY A 77 6.30 2.14 -13.12
C GLY A 77 6.19 3.44 -13.95
N GLU A 78 6.38 3.35 -15.27
CA GLU A 78 6.27 4.51 -16.18
C GLU A 78 4.93 5.26 -16.10
N ARG A 79 3.88 4.62 -15.57
CA ARG A 79 2.53 5.20 -15.40
C ARG A 79 2.15 5.44 -13.94
N GLY A 80 3.13 5.45 -13.04
CA GLY A 80 2.93 5.37 -11.59
C GLY A 80 2.77 3.92 -11.18
#